data_AF-A0A960KFL3-F1
#
_entry.id   AF-A0A960KFL3-F1
#
_cell.length_a   1.000
_cell.length_b   1.000
_cell.length_c   1.000
_cell.angle_alpha   90.00
_cell.angle_beta   90.00
_cell.angle_gamma   90.00
#
_symmetry.space_group_name_H-M   'P 1'
#
loop_
_entity.id
_entity.type
_entity.pdbx_description
1 polymer ?
#
loop_
_entity_poly.entity_id
_entity_poly.type
_entity_poly.pdbx_seq_one_letter_code
_entity_poly.pdbx_strand_id
1 'polypeptide(L)'
;MIIAFVWFISSGWLPHVPDPSGLFEARLIVTNPTEIPQDISITAYDANGSILNNITVKVNAQASAEMTPSTIHPQSSHFLIEGTTIADMVYRAKLVSGPLASIPLVSNSSRAWRLRPGDSNTSWDGLAMVNLGNGPATVWLRAFDADGQQTSSLLLSSGLAPQAKLLHVVEATGATIDIVADQPLALIGLSGDQDNRLLWTNVATPYEPPITSMTYAFTPFFTHSFDAPVDLLFPPGDPDTAYVVQQSGLVQKVPFVESGQPTVFLDVQNIVTHQGEMGLLGFAFHPNYASNGELFINYVTEKGGPRRTVISRFQVTSGVADSLSEEIILEIEQPRTNHNGGQLLFGPDHYLYIPLGDGGGAGDPDHNGQDRKTLLGSILRIDVNRKDFGLNYGIPKDNPFLPLDDGSRFEIYAYGMRNPWRASFDEQGRFWVADVGQDRYEEIHLVNIGDNCGWSIAEGTACFNPSTGCLQDGLAQPIYVYDHNDGDRSITGGYVYRGHDIPSLRGRYIFGDFVSGRVWALLYTHGTTQRTLLTQLPPFTLASFAETPDGELLACLLNGSIVKLGWDL
;
A
#
# COMPACT_ATOMS: atom_id res chain seq x y z
N MET A 1 8.81 -6.51 -40.18
CA MET A 1 8.19 -7.71 -40.80
C MET A 1 8.69 -8.92 -40.02
N ILE A 2 7.86 -9.44 -39.11
CA ILE A 2 8.19 -10.58 -38.25
C ILE A 2 7.31 -11.74 -38.73
N ILE A 3 7.90 -12.92 -38.90
CA ILE A 3 7.24 -14.10 -39.48
C ILE A 3 6.91 -15.06 -38.33
N ALA A 4 5.62 -15.29 -38.07
CA ALA A 4 5.16 -16.36 -37.19
C ALA A 4 4.54 -17.49 -38.03
N PHE A 5 4.92 -18.73 -37.74
CA PHE A 5 4.37 -19.92 -38.38
C PHE A 5 3.54 -20.69 -37.34
N VAL A 6 2.27 -20.91 -37.62
CA VAL A 6 1.39 -21.75 -36.79
C VAL A 6 1.04 -23.00 -37.57
N TRP A 7 1.14 -24.15 -36.91
CA TRP A 7 0.92 -25.47 -37.47
C TRP A 7 -0.29 -26.13 -36.81
N PHE A 8 -1.23 -26.63 -37.61
CA PHE A 8 -2.39 -27.39 -37.12
C PHE A 8 -2.47 -28.71 -37.86
N ILE A 9 -2.84 -29.81 -37.17
CA ILE A 9 -2.94 -31.16 -37.77
C ILE A 9 -4.42 -31.56 -38.02
N SER A 10 -5.40 -30.77 -37.55
CA SER A 10 -6.84 -30.96 -37.84
C SER A 10 -7.65 -29.65 -37.70
N SER A 11 -8.96 -29.70 -37.95
CA SER A 11 -9.91 -28.57 -37.82
C SER A 11 -9.70 -27.82 -36.50
N GLY A 12 -9.54 -26.51 -36.57
CA GLY A 12 -9.09 -25.72 -35.44
C GLY A 12 -9.59 -24.28 -35.47
N TRP A 13 -9.54 -23.66 -34.30
CA TRP A 13 -9.98 -22.29 -34.09
C TRP A 13 -8.82 -21.32 -34.22
N LEU A 14 -9.03 -20.24 -34.99
CA LEU A 14 -8.09 -19.13 -35.12
C LEU A 14 -8.65 -17.91 -34.38
N PRO A 15 -8.04 -17.47 -33.27
CA PRO A 15 -8.44 -16.25 -32.59
C PRO A 15 -7.98 -15.00 -33.36
N HIS A 16 -8.78 -13.93 -33.31
CA HIS A 16 -8.50 -12.64 -33.94
C HIS A 16 -8.91 -11.47 -33.01
N VAL A 17 -8.20 -10.35 -33.09
CA VAL A 17 -8.56 -9.09 -32.42
C VAL A 17 -8.93 -8.06 -33.49
N PRO A 18 -10.10 -7.40 -33.43
CA PRO A 18 -10.48 -6.39 -34.41
C PRO A 18 -9.50 -5.22 -34.44
N ASP A 19 -8.81 -5.04 -35.57
CA ASP A 19 -8.16 -3.77 -35.92
C ASP A 19 -9.21 -2.85 -36.58
N PRO A 20 -9.35 -1.58 -36.16
CA PRO A 20 -10.17 -0.58 -36.88
C PRO A 20 -9.79 -0.39 -38.37
N SER A 21 -8.63 -0.86 -38.83
CA SER A 21 -8.22 -0.81 -40.24
C SER A 21 -8.76 -1.96 -41.12
N GLY A 22 -9.29 -3.03 -40.51
CA GLY A 22 -9.90 -4.17 -41.22
C GLY A 22 -8.97 -5.04 -42.08
N LEU A 23 -7.65 -4.84 -42.01
CA LEU A 23 -6.67 -5.57 -42.84
C LEU A 23 -6.15 -6.82 -42.11
N PHE A 24 -6.74 -7.97 -42.42
CA PHE A 24 -6.21 -9.30 -42.09
C PHE A 24 -5.98 -10.09 -43.38
N GLU A 25 -4.77 -10.60 -43.58
CA GLU A 25 -4.44 -11.52 -44.67
C GLU A 25 -4.00 -12.86 -44.05
N ALA A 26 -4.75 -13.92 -44.37
CA ALA A 26 -4.33 -15.29 -44.11
C ALA A 26 -4.16 -16.02 -45.44
N ARG A 27 -3.00 -16.66 -45.61
CA ARG A 27 -2.77 -17.66 -46.66
C ARG A 27 -2.76 -19.04 -46.04
N LEU A 28 -3.67 -19.88 -46.50
CA LEU A 28 -3.74 -21.29 -46.13
C LEU A 28 -2.92 -22.10 -47.13
N ILE A 29 -1.80 -22.69 -46.72
CA ILE A 29 -0.98 -23.54 -47.61
C ILE A 29 -1.08 -24.99 -47.14
N VAL A 30 -1.57 -25.86 -48.02
CA VAL A 30 -1.65 -27.31 -47.76
C VAL A 30 -0.36 -27.97 -48.23
N THR A 31 0.37 -28.63 -47.33
CA THR A 31 1.59 -29.36 -47.68
C THR A 31 1.41 -30.87 -47.45
N ASN A 32 1.79 -31.68 -48.45
CA ASN A 32 1.60 -33.14 -48.58
C ASN A 32 0.14 -33.62 -48.80
N PRO A 33 -0.43 -33.44 -50.00
CA PRO A 33 -1.71 -34.04 -50.32
C PRO A 33 -1.50 -35.43 -50.94
N THR A 34 -1.99 -36.48 -50.31
CA THR A 34 -2.42 -37.67 -51.05
C THR A 34 -3.82 -37.45 -51.67
N GLU A 35 -4.64 -36.56 -51.10
CA GLU A 35 -5.86 -35.99 -51.69
C GLU A 35 -5.98 -34.50 -51.28
N ILE A 36 -6.52 -33.63 -52.13
CA ILE A 36 -6.77 -32.19 -51.83
C ILE A 36 -8.29 -32.03 -51.65
N PRO A 37 -8.80 -31.43 -50.55
CA PRO A 37 -10.24 -31.19 -50.40
C PRO A 37 -10.70 -30.22 -51.49
N GLN A 38 -11.85 -30.45 -52.13
CA GLN A 38 -12.31 -29.53 -53.19
C GLN A 38 -12.73 -28.17 -52.63
N ASP A 39 -13.31 -28.16 -51.42
CA ASP A 39 -13.87 -26.99 -50.75
C ASP A 39 -13.51 -27.01 -49.25
N ILE A 40 -13.18 -25.84 -48.67
CA ILE A 40 -12.98 -25.61 -47.22
C ILE A 40 -14.00 -24.57 -46.76
N SER A 41 -14.69 -24.82 -45.65
CA SER A 41 -15.61 -23.84 -45.06
C SER A 41 -14.96 -23.10 -43.91
N ILE A 42 -15.17 -21.78 -43.85
CA ILE A 42 -14.63 -20.89 -42.83
C ILE A 42 -15.79 -20.13 -42.20
N THR A 43 -16.07 -20.41 -40.93
CA THR A 43 -17.17 -19.78 -40.19
C THR A 43 -16.61 -18.77 -39.20
N ALA A 44 -17.10 -17.53 -39.25
CA ALA A 44 -16.72 -16.44 -38.36
C ALA A 44 -17.72 -16.29 -37.23
N TYR A 45 -17.23 -16.04 -36.01
CA TYR A 45 -18.06 -15.89 -34.81
C TYR A 45 -17.78 -14.57 -34.08
N ASP A 46 -18.79 -14.05 -33.37
CA ASP A 46 -18.61 -12.92 -32.47
C ASP A 46 -18.07 -13.35 -31.09
N ALA A 47 -17.78 -12.37 -30.21
CA ALA A 47 -17.28 -12.64 -28.86
C ALA A 47 -18.23 -13.47 -27.98
N ASN A 48 -19.49 -13.58 -28.34
CA ASN A 48 -20.52 -14.33 -27.63
C ASN A 48 -20.78 -15.72 -28.27
N GLY A 49 -20.03 -16.09 -29.31
CA GLY A 49 -20.15 -17.38 -29.99
C GLY A 49 -21.27 -17.46 -31.03
N SER A 50 -21.84 -16.33 -31.45
CA SER A 50 -22.84 -16.29 -32.53
C SER A 50 -22.16 -16.28 -33.89
N ILE A 51 -22.68 -17.05 -34.86
CA ILE A 51 -22.17 -17.08 -36.23
C ILE A 51 -22.46 -15.74 -36.90
N LEU A 52 -21.41 -15.07 -37.36
CA LEU A 52 -21.48 -13.81 -38.10
C LEU A 52 -21.46 -14.03 -39.62
N ASN A 53 -20.67 -14.98 -40.11
CA ASN A 53 -20.56 -15.29 -41.54
C ASN A 53 -20.02 -16.71 -41.77
N ASN A 54 -20.27 -17.30 -42.94
CA ASN A 54 -19.67 -18.56 -43.37
C ASN A 54 -19.25 -18.45 -44.85
N ILE A 55 -18.00 -18.81 -45.15
CA ILE A 55 -17.39 -18.67 -46.45
C ILE A 55 -16.81 -20.02 -46.88
N THR A 56 -17.26 -20.53 -48.03
CA THR A 56 -16.69 -21.73 -48.64
C THR A 56 -15.67 -21.35 -49.71
N VAL A 57 -14.44 -21.82 -49.59
CA VAL A 57 -13.33 -21.53 -50.50
C VAL A 57 -12.90 -22.79 -51.22
N LYS A 58 -12.80 -22.70 -52.56
CA LYS A 58 -12.33 -23.81 -53.40
C LYS A 58 -10.82 -23.92 -53.35
N VAL A 59 -10.30 -25.13 -53.17
CA VAL A 59 -8.85 -25.37 -53.08
C VAL A 59 -8.36 -26.09 -54.34
N ASN A 60 -7.37 -25.52 -55.02
CA ASN A 60 -6.74 -26.11 -56.22
C ASN A 60 -5.31 -26.61 -55.94
N ALA A 61 -4.71 -27.32 -56.91
CA ALA A 61 -3.49 -28.15 -56.74
C ALA A 61 -2.21 -27.44 -56.25
N GLN A 62 -2.25 -26.11 -56.12
CA GLN A 62 -1.28 -25.29 -55.40
C GLN A 62 -2.06 -24.37 -54.46
N ALA A 63 -2.57 -24.98 -53.39
CA ALA A 63 -3.57 -24.42 -52.50
C ALA A 63 -3.06 -23.17 -51.77
N SER A 64 -3.52 -21.98 -52.17
CA SER A 64 -3.52 -20.79 -51.32
C SER A 64 -4.88 -20.11 -51.40
N ALA A 65 -5.58 -20.00 -50.28
CA ALA A 65 -6.76 -19.14 -50.14
C ALA A 65 -6.33 -17.80 -49.53
N GLU A 66 -6.83 -16.68 -50.06
CA GLU A 66 -6.55 -15.32 -49.57
C GLU A 66 -7.86 -14.71 -49.08
N MET A 67 -7.87 -14.17 -47.85
CA MET A 67 -9.04 -13.49 -47.27
C MET A 67 -8.82 -11.98 -47.32
N THR A 68 -9.78 -11.23 -47.88
CA THR A 68 -9.69 -9.77 -48.00
C THR A 68 -10.57 -9.04 -46.98
N PRO A 69 -10.32 -7.74 -46.69
CA PRO A 69 -11.11 -6.95 -45.73
C PRO A 69 -12.63 -6.93 -45.98
N SER A 70 -13.06 -7.08 -47.23
CA SER A 70 -14.49 -7.10 -47.60
C SER A 70 -15.24 -8.36 -47.16
N THR A 71 -14.55 -9.37 -46.61
CA THR A 71 -15.12 -10.68 -46.25
C THR A 71 -15.09 -11.00 -44.75
N ILE A 72 -14.45 -10.16 -43.93
CA ILE A 72 -14.34 -10.34 -42.48
C ILE A 72 -15.23 -9.33 -41.77
N HIS A 73 -16.14 -9.81 -40.92
CA HIS A 73 -17.02 -8.92 -40.17
C HIS A 73 -16.22 -8.19 -39.08
N PRO A 74 -16.36 -6.87 -38.89
CA PRO A 74 -15.57 -6.11 -37.90
C PRO A 74 -15.72 -6.60 -36.45
N GLN A 75 -16.81 -7.30 -36.15
CA GLN A 75 -17.09 -7.86 -34.82
C GLN A 75 -16.63 -9.32 -34.66
N SER A 76 -15.95 -9.89 -35.66
CA SER A 76 -15.44 -11.26 -35.59
C SER A 76 -14.28 -11.37 -34.58
N SER A 77 -14.43 -12.28 -33.63
CA SER A 77 -13.44 -12.55 -32.57
C SER A 77 -12.67 -13.86 -32.82
N HIS A 78 -13.25 -14.81 -33.53
CA HIS A 78 -12.60 -16.07 -33.87
C HIS A 78 -13.24 -16.71 -35.12
N PHE A 79 -12.47 -17.58 -35.77
CA PHE A 79 -12.89 -18.33 -36.94
C PHE A 79 -12.72 -19.83 -36.73
N LEU A 80 -13.68 -20.61 -37.21
CA LEU A 80 -13.58 -22.05 -37.34
C LEU A 80 -13.29 -22.39 -38.80
N ILE A 81 -12.25 -23.17 -39.06
CA ILE A 81 -11.94 -23.69 -40.39
C ILE A 81 -12.25 -25.19 -40.40
N GLU A 82 -13.16 -25.58 -41.28
CA GLU A 82 -13.63 -26.94 -41.45
C GLU A 82 -13.29 -27.44 -42.86
N GLY A 83 -12.49 -28.50 -42.93
CA GLY A 83 -12.23 -29.27 -44.14
C GLY A 83 -12.89 -30.64 -44.07
N THR A 84 -13.27 -31.20 -45.21
CA THR A 84 -13.98 -32.49 -45.27
C THR A 84 -13.10 -33.65 -44.76
N THR A 85 -13.42 -34.14 -43.56
CA THR A 85 -13.24 -35.50 -42.99
C THR A 85 -11.90 -36.24 -43.06
N ILE A 86 -10.81 -35.68 -43.57
CA ILE A 86 -9.51 -36.38 -43.63
C ILE A 86 -8.59 -35.90 -42.50
N ALA A 87 -8.20 -36.84 -41.63
CA ALA A 87 -7.65 -36.59 -40.30
C ALA A 87 -6.17 -36.12 -40.22
N ASP A 88 -5.49 -35.91 -41.35
CA ASP A 88 -4.02 -35.68 -41.36
C ASP A 88 -3.60 -34.49 -42.24
N MET A 89 -4.39 -33.42 -42.29
CA MET A 89 -4.00 -32.21 -43.03
C MET A 89 -3.34 -31.19 -42.13
N VAL A 90 -2.13 -30.81 -42.54
CA VAL A 90 -1.34 -29.79 -41.86
C VAL A 90 -1.57 -28.42 -42.47
N TYR A 91 -2.22 -27.53 -41.74
CA TYR A 91 -2.45 -26.14 -42.18
C TYR A 91 -1.36 -25.23 -41.64
N ARG A 92 -0.76 -24.42 -42.52
CA ARG A 92 0.10 -23.31 -42.12
C ARG A 92 -0.60 -21.99 -42.40
N ALA A 93 -0.71 -21.15 -41.37
CA ALA A 93 -1.14 -19.76 -41.48
C ALA A 93 0.05 -18.82 -41.29
N LYS A 94 0.15 -17.81 -42.14
CA LYS A 94 1.16 -16.74 -42.07
C LYS A 94 0.45 -15.41 -41.89
N LEU A 95 0.69 -14.73 -40.76
CA LEU A 95 0.25 -13.35 -40.55
C LEU A 95 1.23 -12.40 -41.24
N VAL A 96 0.75 -11.58 -42.17
CA VAL A 96 1.62 -10.69 -42.96
C VAL A 96 1.73 -9.29 -42.35
N SER A 97 0.72 -8.83 -41.60
CA SER A 97 0.76 -7.60 -40.78
C SER A 97 -0.32 -7.60 -39.69
N GLY A 98 0.04 -7.17 -38.47
CA GLY A 98 -0.85 -7.03 -37.31
C GLY A 98 -0.17 -7.47 -36.00
N PRO A 99 -0.45 -6.85 -34.84
CA PRO A 99 0.12 -7.29 -33.57
C PRO A 99 -0.45 -8.66 -33.15
N LEU A 100 0.45 -9.52 -32.65
CA LEU A 100 0.27 -10.93 -32.31
C LEU A 100 -0.99 -11.22 -31.47
N ALA A 101 -1.81 -12.19 -31.91
CA ALA A 101 -2.84 -12.82 -31.11
C ALA A 101 -2.28 -14.10 -30.46
N SER A 102 -2.04 -14.06 -29.15
CA SER A 102 -2.09 -15.22 -28.26
C SER A 102 -3.35 -15.06 -27.39
N ILE A 103 -3.90 -16.14 -26.82
CA ILE A 103 -4.94 -16.07 -25.79
C ILE A 103 -4.23 -16.13 -24.43
N PRO A 104 -3.99 -14.99 -23.77
CA PRO A 104 -3.37 -15.00 -22.45
C PRO A 104 -4.39 -15.25 -21.34
N LEU A 105 -4.00 -16.02 -20.32
CA LEU A 105 -4.63 -15.95 -19.00
C LEU A 105 -4.10 -14.67 -18.35
N VAL A 106 -4.79 -13.55 -18.59
CA VAL A 106 -4.36 -12.25 -18.07
C VAL A 106 -5.18 -11.91 -16.85
N SER A 107 -4.48 -11.78 -15.73
CA SER A 107 -4.88 -10.85 -14.69
C SER A 107 -3.89 -9.69 -14.75
N ASN A 108 -4.39 -8.48 -14.98
CA ASN A 108 -3.57 -7.27 -14.99
C ASN A 108 -3.11 -6.85 -13.59
N SER A 109 -3.52 -7.57 -12.54
CA SER A 109 -3.26 -7.24 -11.14
C SER A 109 -2.62 -8.36 -10.33
N SER A 110 -2.58 -9.60 -10.83
CA SER A 110 -2.15 -10.74 -10.03
C SER A 110 -0.62 -10.93 -10.08
N ARG A 111 -0.03 -10.95 -8.89
CA ARG A 111 1.38 -11.26 -8.63
C ARG A 111 1.62 -12.72 -8.27
N ALA A 112 0.54 -13.51 -8.12
CA ALA A 112 0.60 -14.92 -7.78
C ALA A 112 -0.38 -15.75 -8.64
N TRP A 113 0.09 -16.91 -9.08
CA TRP A 113 -0.68 -17.86 -9.90
C TRP A 113 -0.48 -19.28 -9.38
N ARG A 114 -1.58 -20.04 -9.26
CA ARG A 114 -1.52 -21.45 -8.86
C ARG A 114 -1.86 -22.36 -10.03
N LEU A 115 -0.95 -23.28 -10.35
CA LEU A 115 -1.13 -24.34 -11.31
C LEU A 115 -1.38 -25.66 -10.58
N ARG A 116 -2.53 -26.29 -10.85
CA ARG A 116 -2.88 -27.62 -10.33
C ARG A 116 -2.81 -28.64 -11.45
N PRO A 117 -2.14 -29.80 -11.25
CA PRO A 117 -2.22 -30.89 -12.22
C PRO A 117 -3.65 -31.42 -12.26
N GLY A 118 -4.18 -31.62 -13.47
CA GLY A 118 -5.48 -32.26 -13.68
C GLY A 118 -5.46 -33.74 -13.28
N ASP A 119 -4.32 -34.44 -13.50
CA ASP A 119 -4.10 -35.85 -13.21
C ASP A 119 -2.63 -36.13 -12.79
N SER A 120 -2.37 -37.27 -12.14
CA SER A 120 -1.04 -37.65 -11.60
C SER A 120 0.05 -37.91 -12.65
N ASN A 121 -0.30 -37.95 -13.95
CA ASN A 121 0.62 -38.23 -15.06
C ASN A 121 0.90 -37.01 -15.94
N THR A 122 0.44 -35.81 -15.56
CA THR A 122 0.72 -34.60 -16.32
C THR A 122 2.14 -34.12 -16.03
N SER A 123 3.00 -34.10 -17.06
CA SER A 123 4.25 -33.36 -17.07
C SER A 123 3.99 -31.95 -17.58
N TRP A 124 4.42 -30.94 -16.85
CA TRP A 124 4.50 -29.58 -17.38
C TRP A 124 5.78 -29.47 -18.22
N ASP A 125 5.65 -29.10 -19.49
CA ASP A 125 6.78 -28.85 -20.39
C ASP A 125 6.58 -27.47 -21.05
N GLY A 126 7.16 -26.46 -20.41
CA GLY A 126 7.20 -25.09 -20.92
C GLY A 126 6.14 -24.15 -20.34
N LEU A 127 6.63 -23.03 -19.78
CA LEU A 127 5.82 -21.91 -19.34
C LEU A 127 6.32 -20.65 -20.03
N ALA A 128 5.43 -19.75 -20.44
CA ALA A 128 5.82 -18.42 -20.91
C ALA A 128 5.25 -17.35 -19.97
N MET A 129 6.11 -16.40 -19.61
CA MET A 129 5.80 -15.36 -18.64
C MET A 129 6.01 -13.99 -19.28
N VAL A 130 5.10 -13.06 -19.01
CA VAL A 130 5.21 -11.67 -19.47
C VAL A 130 5.16 -10.73 -18.28
N ASN A 131 6.22 -9.93 -18.11
CA ASN A 131 6.23 -8.84 -17.15
C ASN A 131 5.34 -7.69 -17.63
N LEU A 132 4.26 -7.44 -16.89
CA LEU A 132 3.30 -6.36 -17.14
C LEU A 132 3.60 -5.10 -16.31
N GLY A 133 4.53 -5.19 -15.35
CA GLY A 133 4.97 -4.08 -14.52
C GLY A 133 5.89 -3.10 -15.26
N ASN A 134 6.06 -1.91 -14.68
CA ASN A 134 6.91 -0.85 -15.24
C ASN A 134 8.40 -1.03 -14.91
N GLY A 135 8.74 -1.95 -14.00
CA GLY A 135 10.10 -2.24 -13.54
C GLY A 135 10.51 -3.70 -13.75
N PRO A 136 11.81 -4.04 -13.58
CA PRO A 136 12.27 -5.42 -13.64
C PRO A 136 11.58 -6.28 -12.57
N ALA A 137 11.15 -7.49 -12.94
CA ALA A 137 10.50 -8.41 -12.02
C ALA A 137 11.43 -9.53 -11.56
N THR A 138 11.30 -9.93 -10.31
CA THR A 138 11.87 -11.15 -9.73
C THR A 138 10.78 -12.20 -9.63
N VAL A 139 11.09 -13.42 -10.06
CA VAL A 139 10.10 -14.49 -10.23
C VAL A 139 10.57 -15.75 -9.50
N TRP A 140 9.68 -16.31 -8.68
CA TRP A 140 9.90 -17.57 -7.95
C TRP A 140 8.88 -18.64 -8.36
N LEU A 141 9.34 -19.89 -8.36
CA LEU A 141 8.49 -21.07 -8.33
C LEU A 141 8.54 -21.72 -6.97
N ARG A 142 7.39 -22.16 -6.50
CA ARG A 142 7.25 -22.93 -5.26
C ARG A 142 6.47 -24.20 -5.57
N ALA A 143 7.01 -25.36 -5.20
CA ALA A 143 6.34 -26.65 -5.37
C ALA A 143 5.75 -27.12 -4.03
N PHE A 144 4.57 -27.73 -4.10
CA PHE A 144 3.86 -28.25 -2.95
C PHE A 144 3.52 -29.73 -3.12
N ASP A 145 3.52 -30.47 -2.02
CA ASP A 145 3.02 -31.85 -2.00
C ASP A 145 1.48 -31.89 -1.95
N ALA A 146 0.94 -33.12 -1.91
CA ALA A 146 -0.50 -33.37 -1.90
C ALA A 146 -1.20 -32.87 -0.62
N ASP A 147 -0.46 -32.67 0.48
CA ASP A 147 -0.97 -32.18 1.75
C ASP A 147 -0.86 -30.63 1.86
N GLY A 148 -0.33 -29.97 0.83
CA GLY A 148 -0.20 -28.51 0.74
C GLY A 148 1.04 -27.95 1.45
N GLN A 149 2.01 -28.80 1.83
CA GLN A 149 3.29 -28.36 2.39
C GLN A 149 4.26 -28.02 1.26
N GLN A 150 5.00 -26.91 1.41
CA GLN A 150 6.01 -26.51 0.44
C GLN A 150 7.18 -27.48 0.47
N THR A 151 7.48 -28.12 -0.65
CA THR A 151 8.59 -29.08 -0.78
C THR A 151 9.86 -28.45 -1.30
N SER A 152 9.74 -27.39 -2.11
CA SER A 152 10.90 -26.69 -2.69
C SER A 152 10.52 -25.29 -3.19
N SER A 153 11.52 -24.42 -3.28
CA SER A 153 11.44 -23.13 -3.97
C SER A 153 12.63 -22.94 -4.90
N LEU A 154 12.39 -22.31 -6.06
CA LEU A 154 13.40 -22.02 -7.07
C LEU A 154 13.23 -20.58 -7.56
N LEU A 155 14.31 -19.80 -7.51
CA LEU A 155 14.37 -18.51 -8.20
C LEU A 155 14.47 -18.77 -9.71
N LEU A 156 13.46 -18.32 -10.48
CA LEU A 156 13.45 -18.48 -11.93
C LEU A 156 14.22 -17.41 -12.65
N SER A 157 14.01 -16.17 -12.23
CA SER A 157 14.58 -15.00 -12.87
C SER A 157 14.67 -13.88 -11.86
N SER A 158 15.81 -13.19 -11.85
CA SER A 158 15.95 -11.87 -11.26
C SER A 158 16.18 -10.88 -12.40
N GLY A 159 15.44 -9.77 -12.40
CA GLY A 159 15.63 -8.72 -13.40
C GLY A 159 14.86 -8.93 -14.71
N LEU A 160 13.72 -9.63 -14.72
CA LEU A 160 12.93 -9.83 -15.93
C LEU A 160 12.41 -8.48 -16.46
N ALA A 161 12.94 -8.04 -17.60
CA ALA A 161 12.60 -6.74 -18.17
C ALA A 161 11.09 -6.61 -18.52
N PRO A 162 10.51 -5.40 -18.45
CA PRO A 162 9.17 -5.15 -18.94
C PRO A 162 8.99 -5.68 -20.37
N GLN A 163 7.86 -6.32 -20.64
CA GLN A 163 7.54 -6.93 -21.95
C GLN A 163 8.42 -8.12 -22.39
N ALA A 164 9.31 -8.65 -21.55
CA ALA A 164 9.99 -9.92 -21.85
C ALA A 164 8.95 -11.03 -22.06
N LYS A 165 9.08 -11.82 -23.14
CA LYS A 165 8.01 -12.72 -23.62
C LYS A 165 8.27 -14.21 -23.45
N LEU A 166 9.45 -14.62 -23.01
CA LEU A 166 9.80 -16.04 -22.94
C LEU A 166 10.86 -16.31 -21.88
N LEU A 167 10.47 -17.10 -20.88
CA LEU A 167 11.39 -17.74 -19.95
C LEU A 167 10.98 -19.22 -19.91
N HIS A 168 11.71 -20.08 -20.61
CA HIS A 168 11.42 -21.51 -20.63
C HIS A 168 11.81 -22.12 -19.29
N VAL A 169 10.85 -22.56 -18.47
CA VAL A 169 11.21 -23.25 -17.24
C VAL A 169 10.23 -24.35 -16.83
N VAL A 170 10.85 -25.47 -16.49
CA VAL A 170 10.43 -26.57 -15.62
C VAL A 170 9.76 -27.76 -16.29
N GLU A 171 10.43 -28.91 -16.14
CA GLU A 171 9.83 -30.25 -16.11
C GLU A 171 9.38 -30.54 -14.68
N ALA A 172 8.07 -30.65 -14.45
CA ALA A 172 7.52 -31.07 -13.15
C ALA A 172 6.35 -32.02 -13.36
N THR A 173 6.35 -33.12 -12.61
CA THR A 173 5.33 -34.17 -12.71
C THR A 173 4.56 -34.25 -11.41
N GLY A 174 3.23 -34.09 -11.47
CA GLY A 174 2.34 -34.35 -10.33
C GLY A 174 2.37 -33.37 -9.14
N ALA A 175 3.07 -32.23 -9.23
CA ALA A 175 3.14 -31.22 -8.16
C ALA A 175 2.21 -30.02 -8.41
N THR A 176 1.67 -29.42 -7.34
CA THR A 176 1.07 -28.07 -7.40
C THR A 176 2.19 -27.05 -7.42
N ILE A 177 2.12 -26.10 -8.35
CA ILE A 177 3.14 -25.07 -8.54
C ILE A 177 2.51 -23.70 -8.32
N ASP A 178 3.07 -22.93 -7.38
CA ASP A 178 2.78 -21.50 -7.28
C ASP A 178 3.89 -20.71 -7.97
N ILE A 179 3.47 -19.72 -8.74
CA ILE A 179 4.32 -18.75 -9.42
C ILE A 179 4.07 -17.43 -8.74
N VAL A 180 5.12 -16.84 -8.16
CA VAL A 180 5.03 -15.58 -7.43
C VAL A 180 6.02 -14.60 -8.03
N ALA A 181 5.60 -13.34 -8.17
CA ALA A 181 6.46 -12.26 -8.62
C ALA A 181 6.26 -10.99 -7.80
N ASP A 182 7.30 -10.18 -7.73
CA ASP A 182 7.28 -8.86 -7.09
C ASP A 182 6.54 -7.80 -7.93
N GLN A 183 6.21 -8.10 -9.19
CA GLN A 183 5.45 -7.25 -10.12
C GLN A 183 4.31 -8.04 -10.78
N PRO A 184 3.24 -7.38 -11.30
CA PRO A 184 2.16 -8.07 -12.00
C PRO A 184 2.66 -8.84 -13.24
N LEU A 185 2.20 -10.09 -13.40
CA LEU A 185 2.59 -10.95 -14.51
C LEU A 185 1.39 -11.54 -15.24
N ALA A 186 1.49 -11.64 -16.57
CA ALA A 186 0.64 -12.53 -17.36
C ALA A 186 1.30 -13.89 -17.55
N LEU A 187 0.49 -14.94 -17.48
CA LEU A 187 0.91 -16.31 -17.67
C LEU A 187 0.33 -16.91 -18.95
N ILE A 188 1.18 -17.56 -19.74
CA ILE A 188 0.75 -18.38 -20.87
C ILE A 188 1.26 -19.80 -20.61
N GLY A 189 0.34 -20.71 -20.30
CA GLY A 189 0.65 -22.13 -20.14
C GLY A 189 0.85 -22.81 -21.50
N LEU A 190 1.96 -23.53 -21.67
CA LEU A 190 2.11 -24.54 -22.71
C LEU A 190 2.08 -25.89 -21.97
N SER A 191 1.28 -26.84 -22.45
CA SER A 191 1.28 -28.20 -21.89
C SER A 191 1.33 -29.17 -23.05
N GLY A 192 2.25 -30.12 -22.97
CA GLY A 192 2.20 -31.37 -23.73
C GLY A 192 2.21 -32.54 -22.77
N ASP A 193 1.38 -33.54 -23.02
CA ASP A 193 1.72 -34.91 -22.61
C ASP A 193 2.91 -35.43 -23.45
N GLN A 194 3.40 -36.63 -23.16
CA GLN A 194 4.47 -37.28 -23.95
C GLN A 194 4.12 -37.47 -25.45
N ASP A 195 2.86 -37.21 -25.84
CA ASP A 195 2.33 -37.33 -27.19
C ASP A 195 2.09 -35.96 -27.86
N ASN A 196 2.58 -34.84 -27.29
CA ASN A 196 2.42 -33.49 -27.81
C ASN A 196 0.95 -33.05 -27.97
N ARG A 197 0.02 -33.61 -27.17
CA ARG A 197 -1.38 -33.18 -27.16
C ARG A 197 -1.56 -32.00 -26.20
N LEU A 198 -2.00 -30.87 -26.74
CA LEU A 198 -2.38 -29.68 -25.97
C LEU A 198 -3.64 -29.97 -25.15
N LEU A 199 -3.49 -30.22 -23.85
CA LEU A 199 -4.59 -30.40 -22.92
C LEU A 199 -4.97 -29.05 -22.29
N TRP A 200 -5.96 -28.38 -22.87
CA TRP A 200 -6.58 -27.18 -22.31
C TRP A 200 -7.64 -27.55 -21.25
N THR A 201 -7.23 -28.11 -20.12
CA THR A 201 -8.17 -28.34 -18.99
C THR A 201 -7.64 -27.95 -17.61
N ASN A 202 -6.46 -27.33 -17.52
CA ASN A 202 -5.93 -26.94 -16.21
C ASN A 202 -6.45 -25.54 -15.81
N VAL A 203 -7.24 -25.51 -14.74
CA VAL A 203 -7.83 -24.31 -14.15
C VAL A 203 -6.73 -23.49 -13.46
N ALA A 204 -6.05 -22.63 -14.22
CA ALA A 204 -5.26 -21.56 -13.64
C ALA A 204 -6.23 -20.50 -13.11
N THR A 205 -6.27 -20.33 -11.79
CA THR A 205 -7.08 -19.30 -11.14
C THR A 205 -6.16 -18.25 -10.52
N PRO A 206 -6.46 -16.95 -10.67
CA PRO A 206 -5.91 -15.93 -9.79
C PRO A 206 -6.15 -16.38 -8.35
N TYR A 207 -5.09 -16.59 -7.60
CA TYR A 207 -5.16 -17.06 -6.23
C TYR A 207 -4.58 -15.98 -5.34
N GLU A 208 -5.44 -15.40 -4.50
CA GLU A 208 -4.98 -14.73 -3.29
C GLU A 208 -4.72 -15.82 -2.26
N PRO A 209 -3.46 -16.06 -1.85
CA PRO A 209 -3.19 -17.06 -0.85
C PRO A 209 -3.90 -16.70 0.46
N PRO A 210 -4.50 -17.68 1.16
CA PRO A 210 -4.91 -17.50 2.54
C PRO A 210 -3.69 -17.03 3.32
N ILE A 211 -3.93 -16.07 4.21
CA ILE A 211 -2.98 -15.22 4.95
C ILE A 211 -2.00 -16.03 5.84
N THR A 212 -2.03 -17.36 5.79
CA THR A 212 -1.31 -18.26 6.69
C THR A 212 0.08 -18.68 6.21
N SER A 213 0.54 -18.29 5.02
CA SER A 213 1.90 -18.64 4.54
C SER A 213 2.69 -17.49 3.89
N MET A 214 2.20 -16.26 3.97
CA MET A 214 2.98 -15.07 3.61
C MET A 214 3.34 -14.32 4.88
N THR A 215 4.62 -14.34 5.25
CA THR A 215 5.14 -13.52 6.32
C THR A 215 5.40 -12.10 5.80
N TYR A 216 5.25 -11.10 6.66
CA TYR A 216 5.57 -9.71 6.35
C TYR A 216 6.91 -9.37 7.00
N ALA A 217 7.69 -8.51 6.36
CA ALA A 217 8.95 -8.04 6.90
C ALA A 217 9.11 -6.54 6.69
N PHE A 218 9.93 -5.95 7.55
CA PHE A 218 10.47 -4.62 7.34
C PHE A 218 11.93 -4.76 6.92
N THR A 219 12.27 -4.25 5.73
CA THR A 219 13.65 -4.25 5.24
C THR A 219 14.22 -2.84 5.26
N PRO A 220 15.51 -2.63 5.61
CA PRO A 220 16.14 -1.32 5.50
C PRO A 220 15.91 -0.70 4.13
N PHE A 221 15.45 0.56 4.10
CA PHE A 221 15.23 1.29 2.85
C PHE A 221 16.44 2.16 2.50
N PHE A 222 16.85 3.04 3.42
CA PHE A 222 18.06 3.83 3.24
C PHE A 222 19.30 3.06 3.70
N THR A 223 20.43 3.25 3.00
CA THR A 223 21.73 2.72 3.42
C THR A 223 22.37 3.50 4.57
N HIS A 224 21.85 4.68 4.90
CA HIS A 224 22.34 5.54 5.97
C HIS A 224 21.51 5.39 7.24
N SER A 225 22.16 5.63 8.38
CA SER A 225 21.51 5.71 9.68
C SER A 225 21.28 7.16 10.09
N PHE A 226 20.18 7.42 10.77
CA PHE A 226 19.79 8.72 11.32
C PHE A 226 19.91 8.71 12.85
N ASP A 227 20.08 9.85 13.50
CA ASP A 227 20.09 9.92 14.97
C ASP A 227 18.66 9.98 15.50
N ALA A 228 18.18 8.89 16.12
CA ALA A 228 16.86 8.79 16.72
C ALA A 228 15.73 9.42 15.86
N PRO A 229 15.47 8.90 14.64
CA PRO A 229 14.42 9.40 13.77
C PRO A 229 13.05 9.15 14.41
N VAL A 230 12.26 10.20 14.53
CA VAL A 230 10.92 10.17 15.13
C VAL A 230 9.82 10.37 14.10
N ASP A 231 10.15 10.85 12.89
CA ASP A 231 9.19 11.00 11.81
C ASP A 231 9.87 11.02 10.44
N LEU A 232 9.11 10.70 9.40
CA LEU A 232 9.52 10.82 8.01
C LEU A 232 8.31 11.26 7.19
N LEU A 233 8.48 12.26 6.35
CA LEU A 233 7.38 12.74 5.51
C LEU A 233 7.85 13.27 4.16
N PHE A 234 6.86 13.47 3.28
CA PHE A 234 7.02 13.99 1.93
C PHE A 234 6.26 15.31 1.79
N PRO A 235 6.87 16.36 1.23
CA PRO A 235 6.18 17.61 0.98
C PRO A 235 5.12 17.47 -0.14
N PRO A 236 4.00 18.20 -0.06
CA PRO A 236 3.04 18.27 -1.15
C PRO A 236 3.72 18.69 -2.47
N GLY A 237 3.60 17.85 -3.50
CA GLY A 237 4.11 18.12 -4.84
C GLY A 237 5.56 17.72 -5.13
N ASP A 238 6.29 17.16 -4.16
CA ASP A 238 7.63 16.60 -4.36
C ASP A 238 7.71 15.18 -3.76
N PRO A 239 7.39 14.14 -4.56
CA PRO A 239 7.39 12.76 -4.10
C PRO A 239 8.79 12.13 -4.03
N ASP A 240 9.80 12.80 -4.60
CA ASP A 240 11.15 12.25 -4.78
C ASP A 240 12.09 12.65 -3.64
N THR A 241 11.62 13.43 -2.67
CA THR A 241 12.41 13.89 -1.51
C THR A 241 11.71 13.58 -0.19
N ALA A 242 12.33 12.73 0.62
CA ALA A 242 11.90 12.44 1.98
C ALA A 242 12.58 13.39 2.99
N TYR A 243 11.90 13.70 4.08
CA TYR A 243 12.41 14.54 5.17
C TYR A 243 12.37 13.74 6.46
N VAL A 244 13.54 13.42 7.00
CA VAL A 244 13.70 12.63 8.23
C VAL A 244 13.89 13.56 9.42
N VAL A 245 12.99 13.46 10.39
CA VAL A 245 12.95 14.29 11.60
C VAL A 245 13.63 13.53 12.72
N GLN A 246 14.66 14.15 13.31
CA GLN A 246 15.47 13.55 14.38
C GLN A 246 15.15 14.23 15.71
N GLN A 247 15.00 13.42 16.76
CA GLN A 247 14.56 13.88 18.09
C GLN A 247 15.41 15.04 18.63
N SER A 248 16.69 15.07 18.28
CA SER A 248 17.66 16.07 18.74
C SER A 248 17.43 17.49 18.18
N GLY A 249 16.54 17.66 17.19
CA GLY A 249 16.27 18.96 16.55
C GLY A 249 16.88 19.13 15.17
N LEU A 250 17.26 18.04 14.51
CA LEU A 250 17.78 18.06 13.14
C LEU A 250 16.74 17.48 12.18
N VAL A 251 16.49 18.15 11.06
CA VAL A 251 15.72 17.60 9.94
C VAL A 251 16.65 17.46 8.75
N GLN A 252 16.71 16.26 8.20
CA GLN A 252 17.50 15.97 7.00
C GLN A 252 16.58 15.69 5.83
N LYS A 253 16.85 16.32 4.68
CA LYS A 253 16.21 15.96 3.42
C LYS A 253 17.07 14.95 2.68
N VAL A 254 16.43 13.96 2.07
CA VAL A 254 17.08 12.80 1.45
C VAL A 254 16.34 12.49 0.14
N PRO A 255 17.04 12.34 -0.99
CA PRO A 255 16.41 11.75 -2.18
C PRO A 255 15.78 10.41 -1.84
N PHE A 256 14.53 10.18 -2.22
CA PHE A 256 13.76 8.98 -1.89
C PHE A 256 14.14 7.79 -2.78
N VAL A 257 15.39 7.37 -2.65
CA VAL A 257 16.00 6.19 -3.27
C VAL A 257 16.95 5.56 -2.25
N GLU A 258 17.21 4.26 -2.35
CA GLU A 258 18.02 3.52 -1.36
C GLU A 258 19.38 4.16 -1.08
N SER A 259 20.05 4.63 -2.15
CA SER A 259 21.36 5.30 -2.10
C SER A 259 21.30 6.80 -1.83
N GLY A 260 20.12 7.33 -1.46
CA GLY A 260 19.89 8.75 -1.20
C GLY A 260 20.82 9.28 -0.12
N GLN A 261 21.52 10.38 -0.43
CA GLN A 261 22.44 11.02 0.50
C GLN A 261 21.72 12.12 1.29
N PRO A 262 21.73 12.06 2.63
CA PRO A 262 21.05 13.05 3.45
C PRO A 262 21.80 14.39 3.43
N THR A 263 21.05 15.48 3.42
CA THR A 263 21.56 16.85 3.61
C THR A 263 20.74 17.56 4.69
N VAL A 264 21.37 18.48 5.41
CA VAL A 264 20.66 19.27 6.44
C VAL A 264 19.60 20.14 5.76
N PHE A 265 18.38 20.04 6.26
CA PHE A 265 17.25 20.86 5.83
C PHE A 265 16.84 21.89 6.88
N LEU A 266 16.81 21.51 8.16
CA LEU A 266 16.58 22.42 9.29
C LEU A 266 17.45 21.96 10.47
N ASP A 267 18.12 22.90 11.13
CA ASP A 267 18.87 22.66 12.35
C ASP A 267 18.38 23.64 13.43
N VAL A 268 17.72 23.08 14.45
CA VAL A 268 17.17 23.78 15.61
C VAL A 268 17.63 23.12 16.92
N GLN A 269 18.73 22.36 16.89
CA GLN A 269 19.26 21.66 18.07
C GLN A 269 19.60 22.64 19.22
N ASN A 270 19.91 23.90 18.87
CA ASN A 270 20.19 24.97 19.82
C ASN A 270 18.96 25.43 20.63
N ILE A 271 17.72 25.20 20.17
CA ILE A 271 16.48 25.57 20.89
C ILE A 271 15.72 24.37 21.44
N VAL A 272 15.97 23.16 20.95
CA VAL A 272 15.33 21.93 21.42
C VAL A 272 15.95 21.43 22.71
N THR A 273 15.12 20.91 23.64
CA THR A 273 15.53 20.06 24.76
C THR A 273 15.04 18.64 24.45
N HIS A 274 15.93 17.65 24.42
CA HIS A 274 15.58 16.27 24.07
C HIS A 274 16.10 15.27 25.10
N GLN A 275 15.22 14.36 25.55
CA GLN A 275 15.51 13.19 26.38
C GLN A 275 14.17 12.48 26.66
N GLY A 276 14.13 11.14 26.58
CA GLY A 276 12.90 10.39 26.81
C GLY A 276 11.84 10.73 25.76
N GLU A 277 10.68 11.23 26.19
CA GLU A 277 9.59 11.66 25.30
C GLU A 277 9.74 13.11 24.81
N MET A 278 10.74 13.86 25.29
CA MET A 278 10.99 15.24 24.86
C MET A 278 11.90 15.27 23.61
N GLY A 279 11.70 16.27 22.76
CA GLY A 279 12.58 16.56 21.64
C GLY A 279 11.89 17.42 20.58
N LEU A 280 12.39 17.36 19.35
CA LEU A 280 11.61 17.68 18.15
C LEU A 280 10.74 16.46 17.84
N LEU A 281 9.41 16.59 17.96
CA LEU A 281 8.48 15.46 17.99
C LEU A 281 7.49 15.42 16.82
N GLY A 282 7.26 16.58 16.19
CA GLY A 282 6.37 16.70 15.05
C GLY A 282 6.87 17.69 14.02
N PHE A 283 6.49 17.43 12.78
CA PHE A 283 6.84 18.23 11.63
C PHE A 283 5.70 18.15 10.61
N ALA A 284 5.31 19.26 10.02
CA ALA A 284 4.33 19.28 8.95
C ALA A 284 4.68 20.33 7.89
N PHE A 285 4.58 19.96 6.62
CA PHE A 285 4.57 20.95 5.55
C PHE A 285 3.18 21.59 5.44
N HIS A 286 3.14 22.89 5.16
CA HIS A 286 1.88 23.52 4.82
C HIS A 286 1.25 22.84 3.58
N PRO A 287 -0.09 22.69 3.46
CA PRO A 287 -0.71 22.09 2.27
C PRO A 287 -0.35 22.81 0.95
N ASN A 288 -0.07 24.11 1.02
CA ASN A 288 0.40 24.94 -0.10
C ASN A 288 1.94 25.12 -0.13
N TYR A 289 2.70 24.20 0.47
CA TYR A 289 4.17 24.29 0.60
C TYR A 289 4.89 24.61 -0.71
N ALA A 290 4.45 24.00 -1.83
CA ALA A 290 5.03 24.27 -3.15
C ALA A 290 4.96 25.76 -3.57
N SER A 291 4.00 26.51 -3.03
CA SER A 291 3.80 27.93 -3.32
C SER A 291 4.32 28.87 -2.23
N ASN A 292 4.16 28.50 -0.95
CA ASN A 292 4.51 29.39 0.17
C ASN A 292 5.80 29.00 0.90
N GLY A 293 6.32 27.78 0.72
CA GLY A 293 7.52 27.31 1.41
C GLY A 293 7.40 27.26 2.94
N GLU A 294 6.19 27.21 3.49
CA GLU A 294 5.96 27.20 4.94
C GLU A 294 5.94 25.77 5.50
N LEU A 295 6.56 25.60 6.67
CA LEU A 295 6.53 24.37 7.45
C LEU A 295 6.34 24.67 8.93
N PHE A 296 5.94 23.64 9.68
CA PHE A 296 5.67 23.72 11.10
C PHE A 296 6.40 22.63 11.85
N ILE A 297 6.88 22.95 13.06
CA ILE A 297 7.47 21.98 13.97
C ILE A 297 6.80 22.04 15.34
N ASN A 298 6.79 20.90 16.03
CA ASN A 298 6.43 20.75 17.43
C ASN A 298 7.66 20.26 18.19
N TYR A 299 8.15 21.05 19.14
CA TYR A 299 9.29 20.68 19.97
C TYR A 299 9.11 21.05 21.43
N VAL A 300 9.81 20.34 22.30
CA VAL A 300 9.90 20.65 23.73
C VAL A 300 11.15 21.47 24.01
N THR A 301 11.04 22.50 24.85
CA THR A 301 12.18 23.29 25.31
C THR A 301 12.07 23.68 26.78
N GLU A 302 13.23 23.70 27.44
CA GLU A 302 13.43 24.28 28.78
C GLU A 302 14.34 25.51 28.71
N LYS A 303 14.69 25.95 27.50
CA LYS A 303 15.59 27.09 27.30
C LYS A 303 14.79 28.38 27.43
N GLY A 304 15.34 29.31 28.21
CA GLY A 304 14.76 30.64 28.40
C GLY A 304 13.47 30.70 29.22
N GLY A 305 13.05 29.61 29.88
CA GLY A 305 11.79 29.58 30.64
C GLY A 305 11.46 28.19 31.19
N PRO A 306 10.23 27.99 31.72
CA PRO A 306 9.76 26.68 32.11
C PRO A 306 9.66 25.74 30.90
N ARG A 307 9.57 24.43 31.17
CA ARG A 307 9.36 23.41 30.15
C ARG A 307 8.04 23.66 29.44
N ARG A 308 8.08 23.61 28.12
CA ARG A 308 6.91 23.83 27.28
C ARG A 308 7.04 23.15 25.93
N THR A 309 5.90 22.79 25.37
CA THR A 309 5.74 22.48 23.96
C THR A 309 5.63 23.80 23.19
N VAL A 310 6.36 23.92 22.11
CA VAL A 310 6.32 25.07 21.19
C VAL A 310 5.97 24.57 19.80
N ILE A 311 4.94 25.17 19.24
CA ILE A 311 4.57 25.02 17.84
C ILE A 311 5.09 26.24 17.10
N SER A 312 5.99 26.03 16.15
CA SER A 312 6.64 27.11 15.41
C SER A 312 6.48 26.92 13.91
N ARG A 313 6.33 28.02 13.19
CA ARG A 313 6.40 28.11 11.73
C ARG A 313 7.80 28.52 11.29
N PHE A 314 8.27 27.95 10.19
CA PHE A 314 9.52 28.32 9.51
C PHE A 314 9.29 28.50 8.01
N GLN A 315 10.19 29.26 7.40
CA GLN A 315 10.21 29.55 5.98
C GLN A 315 11.36 28.85 5.27
N VAL A 316 11.08 28.23 4.13
CA VAL A 316 12.10 27.66 3.25
C VAL A 316 12.63 28.71 2.28
N THR A 317 13.96 28.82 2.24
CA THR A 317 14.70 29.67 1.30
C THR A 317 15.73 28.82 0.56
N SER A 318 15.67 28.82 -0.77
CA SER A 318 16.61 28.05 -1.62
C SER A 318 16.68 26.54 -1.29
N GLY A 319 15.54 25.95 -0.92
CA GLY A 319 15.43 24.51 -0.62
C GLY A 319 15.97 24.07 0.75
N VAL A 320 16.27 25.01 1.65
CA VAL A 320 16.65 24.77 3.05
C VAL A 320 15.79 25.67 3.94
N ALA A 321 15.34 25.18 5.09
CA ALA A 321 14.59 25.99 6.05
C ALA A 321 15.53 26.95 6.78
N ASP A 322 15.17 28.23 6.84
CA ASP A 322 15.93 29.23 7.57
C ASP A 322 15.61 29.14 9.07
N SER A 323 16.55 28.67 9.89
CA SER A 323 16.33 28.56 11.34
C SER A 323 16.15 29.93 12.04
N LEU A 324 16.49 31.04 11.39
CA LEU A 324 16.24 32.39 11.89
C LEU A 324 14.85 32.92 11.52
N SER A 325 14.10 32.21 10.69
CA SER A 325 12.74 32.59 10.27
C SER A 325 11.64 32.14 11.24
N GLU A 326 12.02 31.63 12.41
CA GLU A 326 11.08 31.09 13.39
C GLU A 326 9.99 32.10 13.77
N GLU A 327 8.74 31.67 13.64
CA GLU A 327 7.59 32.33 14.21
C GLU A 327 6.85 31.37 15.16
N ILE A 328 6.83 31.71 16.44
CA ILE A 328 6.08 30.95 17.45
C ILE A 328 4.58 31.11 17.20
N ILE A 329 3.90 29.99 16.95
CA ILE A 329 2.45 29.93 16.75
C ILE A 329 1.73 29.72 18.08
N LEU A 330 2.19 28.77 18.89
CA LEU A 330 1.55 28.38 20.14
C LEU A 330 2.58 27.83 21.13
N GLU A 331 2.49 28.23 22.40
CA GLU A 331 3.27 27.68 23.50
C GLU A 331 2.33 27.11 24.57
N ILE A 332 2.66 25.91 25.06
CA ILE A 332 1.89 25.19 26.08
C ILE A 332 2.86 24.72 27.16
N GLU A 333 2.70 25.16 28.40
CA GLU A 333 3.51 24.68 29.52
C GLU A 333 3.34 23.17 29.72
N GLN A 334 4.45 22.47 29.92
CA GLN A 334 4.50 21.02 30.09
C GLN A 334 4.93 20.71 31.53
N PRO A 335 4.04 20.22 32.39
CA PRO A 335 4.35 20.11 33.81
C PRO A 335 5.36 18.98 34.09
N ARG A 336 5.42 17.94 33.25
CA ARG A 336 6.39 16.83 33.36
C ARG A 336 7.13 16.58 32.04
N THR A 337 8.09 15.64 32.04
CA THR A 337 8.97 15.32 30.90
C THR A 337 8.38 14.25 29.96
N ASN A 338 7.12 13.87 30.18
CA ASN A 338 6.44 12.81 29.45
C ASN A 338 4.99 13.21 29.17
N HIS A 339 4.34 12.43 28.32
CA HIS A 339 3.03 12.67 27.73
C HIS A 339 2.96 14.00 26.97
N ASN A 340 4.01 14.26 26.19
CA ASN A 340 4.10 15.48 25.40
C ASN A 340 3.27 15.40 24.11
N GLY A 341 2.77 14.21 23.73
CA GLY A 341 2.23 13.95 22.39
C GLY A 341 3.29 14.28 21.35
N GLY A 342 2.92 15.04 20.32
CA GLY A 342 3.93 15.78 19.57
C GLY A 342 3.75 15.78 18.06
N GLN A 343 2.89 14.95 17.50
CA GLN A 343 2.67 14.97 16.05
C GLN A 343 2.04 16.29 15.58
N LEU A 344 2.33 16.66 14.34
CA LEU A 344 1.62 17.69 13.60
C LEU A 344 1.11 17.09 12.30
N LEU A 345 -0.14 17.37 11.96
CA LEU A 345 -0.72 16.95 10.68
C LEU A 345 -1.78 17.92 10.20
N PHE A 346 -1.88 18.10 8.88
CA PHE A 346 -2.99 18.85 8.29
C PHE A 346 -4.16 17.91 8.00
N GLY A 347 -5.35 18.33 8.41
CA GLY A 347 -6.58 17.63 8.08
C GLY A 347 -7.01 17.85 6.63
N PRO A 348 -8.00 17.08 6.14
CA PRO A 348 -8.60 17.29 4.82
C PRO A 348 -9.31 18.65 4.69
N ASP A 349 -9.54 19.34 5.80
CA ASP A 349 -10.09 20.70 5.88
C ASP A 349 -9.01 21.80 5.88
N HIS A 350 -7.74 21.43 5.70
CA HIS A 350 -6.57 22.32 5.67
C HIS A 350 -6.24 23.04 6.99
N TYR A 351 -6.82 22.60 8.11
CA TYR A 351 -6.39 23.06 9.44
C TYR A 351 -5.26 22.21 10.00
N LEU A 352 -4.46 22.80 10.88
CA LEU A 352 -3.38 22.10 11.58
C LEU A 352 -3.96 21.42 12.83
N TYR A 353 -3.79 20.11 12.92
CA TYR A 353 -4.16 19.29 14.06
C TYR A 353 -2.93 19.02 14.94
N ILE A 354 -3.13 19.12 16.26
CA ILE A 354 -2.05 19.03 17.25
C ILE A 354 -2.51 18.12 18.40
N PRO A 355 -2.24 16.80 18.34
CA PRO A 355 -2.46 15.89 19.46
C PRO A 355 -1.47 16.17 20.61
N LEU A 356 -2.01 16.39 21.81
CA LEU A 356 -1.26 16.68 23.03
C LEU A 356 -1.69 15.75 24.16
N GLY A 357 -0.71 15.17 24.85
CA GLY A 357 -0.98 14.40 26.06
C GLY A 357 -1.39 15.26 27.25
N ASP A 358 -1.79 14.61 28.33
CA ASP A 358 -2.25 15.21 29.59
C ASP A 358 -1.14 15.93 30.38
N GLY A 359 0.09 15.97 29.87
CA GLY A 359 1.23 16.62 30.52
C GLY A 359 1.95 15.75 31.55
N GLY A 360 1.56 14.48 31.68
CA GLY A 360 2.37 13.45 32.32
C GLY A 360 1.98 13.10 33.75
N GLY A 361 2.63 12.06 34.25
CA GLY A 361 2.43 11.53 35.59
C GLY A 361 1.35 10.43 35.65
N ALA A 362 1.46 9.56 36.65
CA ALA A 362 0.55 8.44 36.80
C ALA A 362 -0.86 8.94 37.20
N GLY A 363 -1.86 8.55 36.42
CA GLY A 363 -3.28 8.77 36.73
C GLY A 363 -3.76 10.22 36.62
N ASP A 364 -3.17 11.01 35.72
CA ASP A 364 -3.60 12.39 35.42
C ASP A 364 -3.68 13.29 36.68
N PRO A 365 -2.53 13.52 37.35
CA PRO A 365 -2.48 14.20 38.65
C PRO A 365 -2.97 15.66 38.61
N ASP A 366 -2.94 16.29 37.43
CA ASP A 366 -3.40 17.67 37.24
C ASP A 366 -4.83 17.73 36.67
N HIS A 367 -5.46 16.56 36.45
CA HIS A 367 -6.83 16.41 35.92
C HIS A 367 -7.02 17.04 34.53
N ASN A 368 -5.97 17.04 33.70
CA ASN A 368 -5.96 17.68 32.40
C ASN A 368 -6.82 16.92 31.38
N GLY A 369 -6.97 15.59 31.51
CA GLY A 369 -7.72 14.79 30.54
C GLY A 369 -9.17 15.24 30.37
N GLN A 370 -9.83 15.66 31.46
CA GLN A 370 -11.23 16.10 31.43
C GLN A 370 -11.41 17.63 31.52
N ASP A 371 -10.33 18.40 31.69
CA ASP A 371 -10.41 19.85 31.84
C ASP A 371 -10.26 20.59 30.50
N ARG A 372 -11.38 21.04 29.94
CA ARG A 372 -11.40 21.83 28.69
C ARG A 372 -10.79 23.23 28.82
N LYS A 373 -10.38 23.67 30.03
CA LYS A 373 -9.74 24.97 30.25
C LYS A 373 -8.23 24.93 30.01
N THR A 374 -7.64 23.73 29.93
CA THR A 374 -6.27 23.51 29.47
C THR A 374 -6.25 23.03 28.02
N LEU A 375 -5.09 23.11 27.37
CA LEU A 375 -4.85 22.52 26.04
C LEU A 375 -4.26 21.10 26.13
N LEU A 376 -3.84 20.68 27.32
CA LEU A 376 -3.33 19.34 27.57
C LEU A 376 -4.48 18.30 27.52
N GLY A 377 -4.13 17.04 27.27
CA GLY A 377 -5.08 15.93 27.19
C GLY A 377 -6.08 16.07 26.05
N SER A 378 -5.68 16.74 24.97
CA SER A 378 -6.56 17.19 23.89
C SER A 378 -5.93 17.07 22.52
N ILE A 379 -6.79 17.01 21.50
CA ILE A 379 -6.40 17.30 20.11
C ILE A 379 -6.84 18.72 19.82
N LEU A 380 -5.91 19.56 19.40
CA LEU A 380 -6.20 20.93 18.95
C LEU A 380 -6.40 20.97 17.43
N ARG A 381 -7.17 21.95 16.95
CA ARG A 381 -7.36 22.27 15.53
C ARG A 381 -7.35 23.78 15.33
N ILE A 382 -6.34 24.28 14.62
CA ILE A 382 -6.10 25.71 14.43
C ILE A 382 -5.94 26.10 12.95
N ASP A 383 -6.24 27.36 12.64
CA ASP A 383 -6.04 27.96 11.32
C ASP A 383 -4.72 28.74 11.26
N VAL A 384 -3.71 28.17 10.60
CA VAL A 384 -2.39 28.80 10.47
C VAL A 384 -2.31 29.87 9.35
N ASN A 385 -3.38 30.01 8.55
CA ASN A 385 -3.45 30.96 7.43
C ASN A 385 -4.04 32.32 7.82
N ARG A 386 -4.52 32.46 9.05
CA ARG A 386 -5.05 33.73 9.58
C ARG A 386 -4.59 33.93 11.01
N LYS A 387 -4.79 35.15 11.52
CA LYS A 387 -4.53 35.50 12.91
C LYS A 387 -5.77 36.12 13.52
N ASP A 388 -6.24 35.55 14.62
CA ASP A 388 -7.29 36.15 15.44
C ASP A 388 -6.67 37.08 16.49
N PHE A 389 -7.48 37.95 17.09
CA PHE A 389 -6.96 38.99 17.99
C PHE A 389 -6.20 38.37 19.18
N GLY A 390 -4.93 38.71 19.32
CA GLY A 390 -4.05 38.21 20.37
C GLY A 390 -3.45 36.82 20.12
N LEU A 391 -3.69 36.21 18.96
CA LEU A 391 -3.17 34.90 18.57
C LEU A 391 -2.32 35.00 17.29
N ASN A 392 -1.31 34.13 17.15
CA ASN A 392 -0.53 33.98 15.92
C ASN A 392 -1.15 33.01 14.90
N TYR A 393 -2.38 32.58 15.18
CA TYR A 393 -3.22 31.69 14.39
C TYR A 393 -4.69 32.11 14.53
N GLY A 394 -5.58 31.53 13.74
CA GLY A 394 -7.02 31.69 13.85
C GLY A 394 -7.69 30.48 14.48
N ILE A 395 -8.89 30.72 15.00
CA ILE A 395 -9.77 29.66 15.47
C ILE A 395 -10.75 29.29 14.34
N PRO A 396 -10.82 27.99 13.95
CA PRO A 396 -11.88 27.50 13.08
C PRO A 396 -13.26 27.78 13.69
N LYS A 397 -14.17 28.33 12.89
CA LYS A 397 -15.49 28.81 13.38
C LYS A 397 -16.42 27.67 13.82
N ASP A 398 -16.12 26.46 13.39
CA ASP A 398 -16.86 25.24 13.67
C ASP A 398 -16.21 24.42 14.79
N ASN A 399 -15.15 24.90 15.45
CA ASN A 399 -14.61 24.23 16.63
C ASN A 399 -15.70 24.11 17.73
N PRO A 400 -15.79 22.94 18.40
CA PRO A 400 -16.98 22.53 19.15
C PRO A 400 -17.24 23.36 20.40
N PHE A 401 -16.19 23.95 20.99
CA PHE A 401 -16.29 24.68 22.26
C PHE A 401 -16.32 26.20 22.10
N LEU A 402 -16.16 26.71 20.87
CA LEU A 402 -16.27 28.14 20.57
C LEU A 402 -17.61 28.76 21.02
N PRO A 403 -18.77 28.08 20.92
CA PRO A 403 -20.04 28.64 21.36
C PRO A 403 -20.25 28.65 22.89
N LEU A 404 -19.34 28.03 23.68
CA LEU A 404 -19.51 27.87 25.12
C LEU A 404 -18.82 29.02 25.88
N ASP A 405 -19.56 29.71 26.73
CA ASP A 405 -19.03 30.73 27.66
C ASP A 405 -18.73 30.11 29.04
N ASP A 406 -17.98 29.00 29.04
CA ASP A 406 -17.60 28.25 30.26
C ASP A 406 -16.09 28.27 30.56
N GLY A 407 -15.33 29.00 29.75
CA GLY A 407 -13.88 29.09 29.80
C GLY A 407 -13.15 27.96 29.06
N SER A 408 -13.87 27.10 28.33
CA SER A 408 -13.24 26.12 27.45
C SER A 408 -12.32 26.78 26.43
N ARG A 409 -11.20 26.13 26.13
CA ARG A 409 -10.26 26.57 25.10
C ARG A 409 -10.83 26.31 23.72
N PHE A 410 -10.88 27.35 22.89
CA PHE A 410 -11.53 27.29 21.57
C PHE A 410 -10.69 26.55 20.52
N GLU A 411 -9.43 26.27 20.84
CA GLU A 411 -8.51 25.46 20.04
C GLU A 411 -8.87 23.97 20.04
N ILE A 412 -9.59 23.48 21.07
CA ILE A 412 -9.85 22.06 21.29
C ILE A 412 -10.82 21.52 20.22
N TYR A 413 -10.39 20.49 19.49
CA TYR A 413 -11.20 19.69 18.59
C TYR A 413 -11.82 18.48 19.31
N ALA A 414 -11.05 17.80 20.14
CA ALA A 414 -11.48 16.69 21.00
C ALA A 414 -10.61 16.67 22.27
N TYR A 415 -11.09 16.08 23.34
CA TYR A 415 -10.40 16.02 24.64
C TYR A 415 -10.57 14.63 25.28
N GLY A 416 -10.00 14.42 26.47
CA GLY A 416 -10.05 13.11 27.12
C GLY A 416 -8.97 12.15 26.62
N MET A 417 -7.81 12.69 26.23
CA MET A 417 -6.65 11.91 25.78
C MET A 417 -5.59 11.82 26.88
N ARG A 418 -4.84 10.71 26.90
CA ARG A 418 -3.70 10.54 27.82
C ARG A 418 -2.38 10.97 27.19
N ASN A 419 -1.97 10.31 26.10
CA ASN A 419 -0.77 10.58 25.34
C ASN A 419 -0.95 10.13 23.87
N PRO A 420 -1.70 10.89 23.06
CA PRO A 420 -1.96 10.55 21.67
C PRO A 420 -0.70 10.73 20.84
N TRP A 421 0.00 9.63 20.53
CA TRP A 421 1.35 9.67 19.99
C TRP A 421 1.39 9.81 18.46
N ARG A 422 0.68 8.95 17.72
CA ARG A 422 0.46 9.09 16.27
C ARG A 422 -1.00 8.96 15.90
N ALA A 423 -1.35 9.73 14.89
CA ALA A 423 -2.64 9.90 14.31
C ALA A 423 -2.52 10.10 12.79
N SER A 424 -3.57 9.76 12.06
CA SER A 424 -3.64 9.93 10.61
C SER A 424 -5.09 10.10 10.15
N PHE A 425 -5.27 10.88 9.09
CA PHE A 425 -6.52 10.86 8.33
C PHE A 425 -6.41 9.81 7.23
N ASP A 426 -7.45 8.99 7.08
CA ASP A 426 -7.54 8.15 5.88
C ASP A 426 -8.20 8.89 4.71
N GLU A 427 -8.16 8.29 3.53
CA GLU A 427 -8.78 8.84 2.31
C GLU A 427 -10.31 9.08 2.43
N GLN A 428 -10.97 8.46 3.41
CA GLN A 428 -12.39 8.68 3.70
C GLN A 428 -12.60 9.85 4.67
N GLY A 429 -11.53 10.50 5.13
CA GLY A 429 -11.54 11.58 6.10
C GLY A 429 -11.74 11.12 7.54
N ARG A 430 -11.64 9.82 7.83
CA ARG A 430 -11.73 9.32 9.21
C ARG A 430 -10.42 9.60 9.93
N PHE A 431 -10.52 10.09 11.16
CA PHE A 431 -9.36 10.48 11.95
C PHE A 431 -8.98 9.38 12.95
N TRP A 432 -7.93 8.64 12.61
CA TRP A 432 -7.39 7.55 13.42
C TRP A 432 -6.40 8.10 14.43
N VAL A 433 -6.56 7.77 15.70
CA VAL A 433 -5.69 8.25 16.78
C VAL A 433 -5.32 7.09 17.67
N ALA A 434 -4.02 6.85 17.85
CA ALA A 434 -3.52 5.90 18.84
C ALA A 434 -3.13 6.64 20.11
N ASP A 435 -3.72 6.22 21.23
CA ASP A 435 -3.51 6.82 22.55
C ASP A 435 -2.82 5.82 23.48
N VAL A 436 -1.68 6.24 24.05
CA VAL A 436 -0.90 5.40 24.97
C VAL A 436 -1.55 5.42 26.34
N GLY A 437 -1.97 4.25 26.82
CA GLY A 437 -2.62 4.12 28.12
C GLY A 437 -1.67 4.03 29.30
N GLN A 438 -2.22 3.85 30.49
CA GLN A 438 -1.50 3.98 31.75
C GLN A 438 -0.84 2.68 32.19
N ASP A 439 -1.65 1.69 32.57
CA ASP A 439 -1.19 0.44 33.18
C ASP A 439 -1.86 -0.80 32.60
N ARG A 440 -2.99 -0.67 31.89
CA ARG A 440 -3.85 -1.80 31.52
C ARG A 440 -4.09 -1.95 30.04
N TYR A 441 -4.33 -0.86 29.33
CA TYR A 441 -4.81 -0.91 27.95
C TYR A 441 -4.11 0.10 27.06
N GLU A 442 -3.95 -0.25 25.80
CA GLU A 442 -3.62 0.69 24.73
C GLU A 442 -4.84 0.86 23.80
N GLU A 443 -4.98 2.03 23.17
CA GLU A 443 -6.24 2.41 22.54
C GLU A 443 -6.07 2.94 21.10
N ILE A 444 -7.04 2.63 20.25
CA ILE A 444 -7.22 3.27 18.93
C ILE A 444 -8.63 3.86 18.88
N HIS A 445 -8.73 5.16 18.57
CA HIS A 445 -9.98 5.89 18.39
C HIS A 445 -10.18 6.30 16.93
N LEU A 446 -11.46 6.40 16.54
CA LEU A 446 -11.89 7.21 15.40
C LEU A 446 -12.50 8.50 15.95
N VAL A 447 -11.70 9.57 15.98
CA VAL A 447 -12.05 10.80 16.70
C VAL A 447 -12.88 11.72 15.81
N ASN A 448 -14.03 12.14 16.34
CA ASN A 448 -14.90 13.14 15.76
C ASN A 448 -14.80 14.46 16.53
N ILE A 449 -15.35 15.51 15.93
CA ILE A 449 -15.40 16.84 16.52
C ILE A 449 -16.22 16.83 17.83
N GLY A 450 -15.62 17.34 18.90
CA GLY A 450 -16.23 17.43 20.22
C GLY A 450 -16.16 16.16 21.06
N ASP A 451 -15.53 15.09 20.56
CA ASP A 451 -15.41 13.83 21.29
C ASP A 451 -14.69 14.03 22.64
N ASN A 452 -15.21 13.33 23.65
CA ASN A 452 -14.53 13.11 24.91
C ASN A 452 -14.03 11.65 24.92
N CYS A 453 -12.75 11.43 24.70
CA CYS A 453 -12.15 10.10 24.61
C CYS A 453 -11.97 9.40 25.98
N GLY A 454 -12.34 10.08 27.07
CA GLY A 454 -12.62 9.43 28.35
C GLY A 454 -11.49 9.44 29.36
N TRP A 455 -10.25 9.75 28.99
CA TRP A 455 -9.17 9.84 29.98
C TRP A 455 -9.38 11.04 30.91
N SER A 456 -9.27 10.94 32.25
CA SER A 456 -8.90 9.77 33.05
C SER A 456 -10.09 9.06 33.73
N ILE A 457 -11.32 9.26 33.25
CA ILE A 457 -12.51 8.52 33.70
C ILE A 457 -12.38 7.03 33.34
N ALA A 458 -11.96 6.75 32.11
CA ALA A 458 -11.76 5.42 31.57
C ALA A 458 -10.34 5.26 30.98
N GLU A 459 -9.90 4.02 30.88
CA GLU A 459 -8.70 3.56 30.19
C GLU A 459 -9.12 2.30 29.42
N GLY A 460 -9.07 2.35 28.09
CA GLY A 460 -9.79 1.38 27.28
C GLY A 460 -11.29 1.46 27.52
N THR A 461 -11.94 0.31 27.54
CA THR A 461 -13.37 0.19 27.91
C THR A 461 -13.59 0.08 29.42
N ALA A 462 -12.52 0.17 30.23
CA ALA A 462 -12.57 -0.06 31.68
C ALA A 462 -12.54 1.25 32.46
N CYS A 463 -13.24 1.29 33.59
CA CYS A 463 -13.13 2.41 34.51
C CYS A 463 -11.71 2.56 35.05
N PHE A 464 -11.21 3.79 35.10
CA PHE A 464 -9.92 4.15 35.65
C PHE A 464 -10.08 4.98 36.92
N ASN A 465 -10.73 6.16 36.82
CA ASN A 465 -10.98 7.03 37.97
C ASN A 465 -12.47 7.43 38.07
N PRO A 466 -13.25 6.83 39.00
CA PRO A 466 -12.86 5.77 39.94
C PRO A 466 -12.62 4.43 39.24
N SER A 467 -11.93 3.50 39.91
CA SER A 467 -11.57 2.19 39.32
C SER A 467 -12.75 1.27 38.99
N THR A 468 -13.93 1.55 39.53
CA THR A 468 -15.20 0.86 39.22
C THR A 468 -16.36 1.86 39.28
N GLY A 469 -17.42 1.61 38.50
CA GLY A 469 -18.65 2.42 38.56
C GLY A 469 -18.51 3.85 38.03
N CYS A 470 -17.53 4.12 37.17
CA CYS A 470 -17.37 5.38 36.45
C CYS A 470 -18.54 5.60 35.47
N LEU A 471 -18.90 6.85 35.23
CA LEU A 471 -19.90 7.21 34.22
C LEU A 471 -19.24 7.25 32.85
N GLN A 472 -19.59 6.31 31.97
CA GLN A 472 -19.07 6.25 30.60
C GLN A 472 -20.05 6.83 29.56
N ASP A 473 -21.24 7.26 29.98
CA ASP A 473 -22.21 7.88 29.09
C ASP A 473 -21.63 9.17 28.48
N GLY A 474 -21.63 9.25 27.15
CA GLY A 474 -21.08 10.39 26.41
C GLY A 474 -19.57 10.31 26.15
N LEU A 475 -18.88 9.24 26.58
CA LEU A 475 -17.49 9.00 26.19
C LEU A 475 -17.41 8.36 24.81
N ALA A 476 -16.52 8.87 23.97
CA ALA A 476 -16.16 8.32 22.68
C ALA A 476 -15.32 7.06 22.89
N GLN A 477 -15.96 5.90 22.75
CA GLN A 477 -15.32 4.60 22.97
C GLN A 477 -14.22 4.33 21.95
N PRO A 478 -13.08 3.71 22.36
CA PRO A 478 -12.08 3.24 21.43
C PRO A 478 -12.67 2.19 20.49
N ILE A 479 -12.27 2.20 19.22
CA ILE A 479 -12.67 1.18 18.26
C ILE A 479 -11.88 -0.12 18.46
N TYR A 480 -10.70 -0.03 19.07
CA TYR A 480 -9.85 -1.16 19.37
C TYR A 480 -9.05 -0.92 20.65
N VAL A 481 -8.95 -1.97 21.46
CA VAL A 481 -8.14 -1.99 22.68
C VAL A 481 -7.36 -3.29 22.75
N TYR A 482 -6.16 -3.25 23.33
CA TYR A 482 -5.43 -4.45 23.75
C TYR A 482 -4.83 -4.25 25.13
N ASP A 483 -4.72 -5.34 25.89
CA ASP A 483 -4.18 -5.29 27.24
C ASP A 483 -2.66 -5.51 27.28
N HIS A 484 -2.06 -5.26 28.44
CA HIS A 484 -0.61 -5.37 28.64
C HIS A 484 -0.11 -6.79 28.97
N ASN A 485 -0.98 -7.81 28.95
CA ASN A 485 -0.64 -9.16 29.44
C ASN A 485 0.42 -9.86 28.57
N ASP A 486 0.44 -9.58 27.27
CA ASP A 486 1.38 -10.16 26.32
C ASP A 486 2.70 -9.35 26.20
N GLY A 487 2.86 -8.30 27.00
CA GLY A 487 4.05 -7.43 27.01
C GLY A 487 4.01 -6.26 26.01
N ASP A 488 2.88 -6.03 25.33
CA ASP A 488 2.61 -4.79 24.58
C ASP A 488 2.17 -3.69 25.55
N ARG A 489 2.77 -2.49 25.51
CA ARG A 489 2.59 -1.45 26.56
C ARG A 489 2.69 -0.01 26.10
N SER A 490 2.82 0.23 24.79
CA SER A 490 2.99 1.57 24.26
C SER A 490 2.65 1.56 22.77
N ILE A 491 1.39 1.83 22.46
CA ILE A 491 0.94 1.88 21.07
C ILE A 491 1.60 3.05 20.34
N THR A 492 2.17 2.78 19.17
CA THR A 492 2.74 3.83 18.32
C THR A 492 1.67 4.48 17.46
N GLY A 493 0.66 3.73 16.99
CA GLY A 493 -0.26 4.17 15.93
C GLY A 493 0.31 3.96 14.52
N GLY A 494 -0.32 4.53 13.49
CA GLY A 494 0.14 4.41 12.10
C GLY A 494 -0.89 4.90 11.08
N TYR A 495 -1.07 4.15 9.99
CA TYR A 495 -1.81 4.60 8.80
C TYR A 495 -2.72 3.50 8.26
N VAL A 496 -3.81 3.88 7.59
CA VAL A 496 -4.59 2.93 6.79
C VAL A 496 -3.83 2.67 5.49
N TYR A 497 -3.35 1.44 5.29
CA TYR A 497 -2.51 1.09 4.14
C TYR A 497 -3.27 1.27 2.82
N ARG A 498 -2.62 1.95 1.86
CA ARG A 498 -3.16 2.23 0.52
C ARG A 498 -2.27 1.78 -0.63
N GLY A 499 -1.04 1.38 -0.32
CA GLY A 499 -0.03 0.89 -1.24
C GLY A 499 -0.50 -0.26 -2.12
N HIS A 500 0.24 -0.46 -3.21
CA HIS A 500 -0.05 -1.47 -4.21
C HIS A 500 0.83 -2.72 -4.06
N ASP A 501 1.94 -2.64 -3.32
CA ASP A 501 2.88 -3.76 -3.16
C ASP A 501 2.30 -4.91 -2.34
N ILE A 502 1.38 -4.60 -1.43
CA ILE A 502 0.77 -5.56 -0.52
C ILE A 502 -0.77 -5.45 -0.58
N PRO A 503 -1.43 -5.91 -1.68
CA PRO A 503 -2.87 -5.72 -1.87
C PRO A 503 -3.74 -6.22 -0.72
N SER A 504 -3.32 -7.30 -0.03
CA SER A 504 -4.03 -7.89 1.12
C SER A 504 -4.15 -6.96 2.34
N LEU A 505 -3.28 -5.94 2.43
CA LEU A 505 -3.30 -4.93 3.50
C LEU A 505 -4.12 -3.70 3.14
N ARG A 506 -4.52 -3.49 1.88
CA ARG A 506 -5.30 -2.30 1.49
C ARG A 506 -6.58 -2.22 2.31
N GLY A 507 -6.84 -1.04 2.87
CA GLY A 507 -8.01 -0.82 3.74
C GLY A 507 -7.78 -1.10 5.22
N ARG A 508 -6.65 -1.71 5.60
CA ARG A 508 -6.35 -2.05 7.00
C ARG A 508 -5.48 -0.97 7.65
N TYR A 509 -5.78 -0.64 8.90
CA TYR A 509 -4.96 0.26 9.72
C TYR A 509 -3.75 -0.48 10.26
N ILE A 510 -2.56 -0.05 9.87
CA ILE A 510 -1.29 -0.64 10.29
C ILE A 510 -0.80 0.15 11.49
N PHE A 511 -0.49 -0.55 12.57
CA PHE A 511 -0.03 0.03 13.82
C PHE A 511 0.94 -0.92 14.52
N GLY A 512 1.70 -0.41 15.49
CA GLY A 512 2.61 -1.25 16.26
C GLY A 512 2.72 -0.81 17.71
N ASP A 513 3.51 -1.56 18.46
CA ASP A 513 3.82 -1.31 19.86
C ASP A 513 5.32 -1.04 20.03
N PHE A 514 5.67 0.07 20.66
CA PHE A 514 7.04 0.50 20.88
C PHE A 514 7.80 -0.50 21.77
N VAL A 515 7.17 -1.03 22.82
CA VAL A 515 7.84 -1.89 23.81
C VAL A 515 8.11 -3.27 23.25
N SER A 516 7.14 -3.91 22.59
CA SER A 516 7.31 -5.26 22.06
C SER A 516 7.92 -5.29 20.65
N GLY A 517 7.78 -4.19 19.90
CA GLY A 517 8.12 -4.10 18.48
C GLY A 517 7.12 -4.79 17.56
N ARG A 518 6.04 -5.39 18.06
CA ARG A 518 5.04 -6.06 17.22
C ARG A 518 4.29 -5.06 16.35
N VAL A 519 4.00 -5.47 15.12
CA VAL A 519 3.25 -4.68 14.14
C VAL A 519 2.06 -5.50 13.66
N TRP A 520 0.89 -4.89 13.63
CA TRP A 520 -0.36 -5.52 13.23
C TRP A 520 -1.08 -4.73 12.14
N ALA A 521 -1.97 -5.42 11.45
CA ALA A 521 -3.03 -4.83 10.65
C ALA A 521 -4.38 -4.97 11.37
N LEU A 522 -5.14 -3.89 11.42
CA LEU A 522 -6.50 -3.85 11.93
C LEU A 522 -7.47 -3.66 10.76
N LEU A 523 -8.34 -4.64 10.53
CA LEU A 523 -9.52 -4.47 9.68
C LEU A 523 -10.65 -3.92 10.55
N TYR A 524 -11.22 -2.78 10.17
CA TYR A 524 -12.39 -2.20 10.82
C TYR A 524 -13.54 -2.09 9.81
N THR A 525 -14.58 -2.91 10.00
CA THR A 525 -15.76 -2.95 9.13
C THR A 525 -17.03 -3.00 9.97
N HIS A 526 -17.94 -2.05 9.73
CA HIS A 526 -19.25 -1.97 10.39
C HIS A 526 -19.18 -2.09 11.93
N GLY A 527 -18.23 -1.41 12.57
CA GLY A 527 -18.06 -1.44 14.03
C GLY A 527 -17.36 -2.70 14.56
N THR A 528 -16.95 -3.63 13.70
CA THR A 528 -16.20 -4.83 14.09
C THR A 528 -14.73 -4.68 13.74
N THR A 529 -13.84 -5.10 14.65
CA THR A 529 -12.40 -5.14 14.42
C THR A 529 -11.85 -6.55 14.30
N GLN A 530 -10.92 -6.75 13.39
CA GLN A 530 -10.10 -7.96 13.31
C GLN A 530 -8.61 -7.58 13.22
N ARG A 531 -7.82 -7.99 14.22
CA ARG A 531 -6.37 -7.79 14.24
C ARG A 531 -5.65 -8.98 13.61
N THR A 532 -4.58 -8.71 12.86
CA THR A 532 -3.66 -9.71 12.33
C THR A 532 -2.23 -9.28 12.63
N LEU A 533 -1.43 -10.15 13.27
CA LEU A 533 0.00 -9.90 13.47
C LEU A 533 0.70 -10.00 12.12
N LEU A 534 1.48 -8.98 11.77
CA LEU A 534 2.24 -8.95 10.52
C LEU A 534 3.67 -9.41 10.76
N THR A 535 4.35 -8.78 11.71
CA THR A 535 5.77 -8.97 11.98
C THR A 535 6.16 -8.37 13.32
N GLN A 536 7.45 -8.48 13.68
CA GLN A 536 8.01 -7.88 14.89
C GLN A 536 9.34 -7.20 14.57
N LEU A 537 9.37 -5.88 14.79
CA LEU A 537 10.56 -5.05 14.78
C LEU A 537 11.37 -5.24 16.08
N PRO A 538 12.63 -4.78 16.13
CA PRO A 538 13.39 -4.77 17.38
C PRO A 538 12.61 -4.01 18.48
N PRO A 539 12.45 -4.60 19.69
CA PRO A 539 11.83 -3.94 20.83
C PRO A 539 12.45 -2.57 21.13
N PHE A 540 11.64 -1.62 21.61
CA PHE A 540 12.05 -0.26 21.98
C PHE A 540 12.63 0.57 20.82
N THR A 541 12.25 0.26 19.58
CA THR A 541 12.75 1.03 18.43
C THR A 541 11.67 1.72 17.60
N LEU A 542 10.46 1.19 17.48
CA LEU A 542 9.41 1.74 16.61
C LEU A 542 8.92 3.12 17.10
N ALA A 543 9.45 4.20 16.52
CA ALA A 543 9.10 5.56 16.89
C ALA A 543 7.87 6.07 16.13
N SER A 544 7.77 5.77 14.83
CA SER A 544 6.68 6.22 13.97
C SER A 544 6.59 5.37 12.71
N PHE A 545 5.48 5.47 11.99
CA PHE A 545 5.37 5.06 10.60
C PHE A 545 5.37 6.30 9.70
N ALA A 546 5.61 6.10 8.41
CA ALA A 546 5.44 7.11 7.39
C ALA A 546 4.78 6.51 6.14
N GLU A 547 3.85 7.25 5.55
CA GLU A 547 3.24 6.91 4.26
C GLU A 547 4.05 7.53 3.12
N THR A 548 4.40 6.71 2.13
CA THR A 548 5.06 7.17 0.91
C THR A 548 4.04 7.75 -0.07
N PRO A 549 4.47 8.54 -1.08
CA PRO A 549 3.55 9.13 -2.05
C PRO A 549 2.70 8.13 -2.84
N ASP A 550 3.12 6.87 -2.94
CA ASP A 550 2.43 5.74 -3.56
C ASP A 550 1.60 4.90 -2.56
N GLY A 551 1.52 5.31 -1.29
CA GLY A 551 0.72 4.67 -0.24
C GLY A 551 1.40 3.48 0.45
N GLU A 552 2.67 3.21 0.13
CA GLU A 552 3.47 2.24 0.85
C GLU A 552 3.85 2.75 2.25
N LEU A 553 4.27 1.85 3.14
CA LEU A 553 4.62 2.22 4.51
C LEU A 553 6.09 2.00 4.82
N LEU A 554 6.67 3.01 5.45
CA LEU A 554 7.95 2.95 6.13
C LEU A 554 7.74 2.96 7.65
N ALA A 555 8.72 2.48 8.40
CA ALA A 555 8.83 2.68 9.84
C ALA A 555 10.14 3.39 10.19
N CYS A 556 10.05 4.35 11.10
CA CYS A 556 11.17 5.09 11.69
C CYS A 556 11.57 4.41 12.99
N LEU A 557 12.81 3.95 13.09
CA LEU A 557 13.32 3.25 14.25
C LEU A 557 14.33 4.12 15.01
N LEU A 558 14.19 4.26 16.34
CA LEU A 558 15.09 5.07 17.19
C LEU A 558 16.56 4.62 17.13
N ASN A 559 16.84 3.40 16.66
CA ASN A 559 18.20 2.94 16.40
C ASN A 559 18.84 3.56 15.14
N GLY A 560 18.09 4.39 14.42
CA GLY A 560 18.51 5.13 13.24
C GLY A 560 18.08 4.56 11.90
N SER A 561 17.42 3.41 11.89
CA SER A 561 16.99 2.76 10.65
C SER A 561 15.65 3.31 10.16
N ILE A 562 15.55 3.52 8.85
CA ILE A 562 14.27 3.65 8.14
C ILE A 562 14.04 2.36 7.36
N VAL A 563 12.93 1.68 7.60
CA VAL A 563 12.64 0.35 7.03
C VAL A 563 11.32 0.38 6.25
N LYS A 564 11.22 -0.29 5.10
CA LYS A 564 10.00 -0.40 4.28
C LYS A 564 9.27 -1.70 4.57
N LEU A 565 7.94 -1.63 4.71
CA LEU A 565 7.07 -2.80 4.83
C LEU A 565 7.00 -3.54 3.49
N GLY A 566 7.19 -4.85 3.52
CA GLY A 566 7.15 -5.72 2.36
C GLY A 566 6.75 -7.14 2.71
N TRP A 567 6.74 -8.00 1.69
CA TRP A 567 6.68 -9.44 1.88
C TRP A 567 8.03 -9.95 2.37
N ASP A 568 8.01 -10.87 3.33
CA ASP A 568 9.16 -11.65 3.75
C ASP A 568 9.31 -12.80 2.75
N LEU A 569 10.25 -12.65 1.80
CA LEU A 569 10.38 -13.46 0.58
C LEU A 569 11.27 -14.69 0.73
#